data_AF-A0A6C0J0E0-F1
#
_entry.id   AF-A0A6C0J0E0-F1
#
_cell.length_a   1.000
_cell.length_b   1.000
_cell.length_c   1.000
_cell.angle_alpha   90.00
_cell.angle_beta   90.00
_cell.angle_gamma   90.00
#
_symmetry.space_group_name_H-M   'P 1'
#
loop_
_entity.id
_entity.type
_entity.pdbx_description
1 polymer ?
#
loop_
_entity_poly.entity_id
_entity_poly.type
_entity_poly.pdbx_seq_one_letter_code
_entity_poly.pdbx_strand_id
1 'polypeptide(L)'
;MSITSEKKEFIQYIAGGLSTLMNGSMLADEIYTSFLPWPNKEWIEDPTELYINDNILDGSSFSENRFCKAMETIDKGTLWELLTYFDNRDMSISRVYIESCLVPSDLPEELRKFAESIDYKEIHTFEDFLEL
;
A
#
# COMPACT_ATOMS: atom_id res chain seq x y z
N MET A 1 15.50 6.14 -11.16
CA MET A 1 15.03 6.24 -9.77
C MET A 1 15.16 4.89 -9.08
N SER A 2 15.56 4.84 -7.83
CA SER A 2 15.75 3.60 -7.05
C SER A 2 14.95 3.71 -5.77
N ILE A 3 14.04 2.77 -5.53
CA ILE A 3 13.32 2.69 -4.26
C ILE A 3 14.33 2.23 -3.21
N THR A 4 14.66 3.11 -2.27
CA THR A 4 15.64 2.82 -1.22
C THR A 4 15.04 1.88 -0.17
N SER A 5 15.90 1.21 0.60
CA SER A 5 15.45 0.38 1.72
C SER A 5 14.65 1.19 2.74
N GLU A 6 15.05 2.43 3.02
CA GLU A 6 14.33 3.35 3.93
C GLU A 6 12.90 3.63 3.45
N LYS A 7 12.69 3.84 2.14
CA LYS A 7 11.35 4.06 1.60
C LYS A 7 10.47 2.83 1.75
N LYS A 8 11.02 1.64 1.48
CA LYS A 8 10.30 0.36 1.69
C LYS A 8 9.95 0.15 3.16
N GLU A 9 10.89 0.43 4.05
CA GLU A 9 10.70 0.30 5.50
C GLU A 9 9.60 1.26 5.98
N PHE A 10 9.62 2.51 5.55
CA PHE A 10 8.56 3.47 5.89
C PHE A 10 7.17 3.02 5.39
N ILE A 11 7.08 2.49 4.17
CA ILE A 11 5.84 1.91 3.63
C ILE A 11 5.33 0.75 4.49
N GLN A 12 6.23 -0.10 5.02
CA GLN A 12 5.86 -1.18 5.92
C GLN A 12 5.32 -0.65 7.26
N TYR A 13 5.89 0.43 7.82
CA TYR A 13 5.38 1.05 9.04
C TYR A 13 3.94 1.54 8.88
N ILE A 14 3.62 2.16 7.75
CA ILE A 14 2.28 2.70 7.50
C ILE A 14 1.29 1.66 6.94
N ALA A 15 1.66 0.38 6.89
CA ALA A 15 0.82 -0.69 6.32
C ALA A 15 -0.54 -0.82 7.02
N GLY A 16 -0.63 -0.50 8.31
CA GLY A 16 -1.89 -0.44 9.05
C GLY A 16 -2.89 0.58 8.48
N GLY A 17 -2.40 1.67 7.90
CA GLY A 17 -3.24 2.65 7.22
C GLY A 17 -3.84 2.11 5.91
N LEU A 18 -3.03 1.37 5.13
CA LEU A 18 -3.50 0.67 3.92
C LEU A 18 -4.54 -0.39 4.29
N SER A 19 -4.29 -1.16 5.34
CA SER A 19 -5.22 -2.15 5.88
C SER A 19 -6.57 -1.52 6.25
N THR A 20 -6.55 -0.42 7.00
CA THR A 20 -7.75 0.33 7.39
C THR A 20 -8.53 0.82 6.17
N LEU A 21 -7.85 1.48 5.23
CA LEU A 21 -8.50 2.07 4.05
C LEU A 21 -9.06 1.00 3.11
N MET A 22 -8.28 -0.03 2.82
CA MET A 22 -8.63 -1.03 1.82
C MET A 22 -9.71 -2.00 2.28
N ASN A 23 -9.71 -2.35 3.58
CA ASN A 23 -10.81 -3.11 4.17
C ASN A 23 -12.04 -2.23 4.38
N GLY A 24 -11.86 -0.98 4.84
CA GLY A 24 -12.94 -0.05 5.11
C GLY A 24 -13.71 0.40 3.85
N SER A 25 -13.04 0.46 2.70
CA SER A 25 -13.67 0.77 1.41
C SER A 25 -14.30 -0.43 0.71
N MET A 26 -14.20 -1.63 1.29
CA MET A 26 -14.55 -2.92 0.66
C MET A 26 -13.70 -3.32 -0.55
N LEU A 27 -12.67 -2.55 -0.92
CA LEU A 27 -11.84 -2.85 -2.08
C LEU A 27 -11.13 -4.22 -1.97
N ALA A 28 -10.69 -4.61 -0.77
CA ALA A 28 -10.11 -5.94 -0.56
C ALA A 28 -11.09 -7.08 -0.88
N ASP A 29 -12.37 -6.92 -0.50
CA ASP A 29 -13.43 -7.89 -0.78
C ASP A 29 -13.81 -7.89 -2.26
N GLU A 30 -13.91 -6.72 -2.89
CA GLU A 30 -14.15 -6.58 -4.33
C GLU A 30 -13.08 -7.29 -5.16
N ILE A 31 -11.80 -7.07 -4.86
CA ILE A 31 -10.69 -7.76 -5.52
C ILE A 31 -10.81 -9.27 -5.31
N TYR A 32 -10.91 -9.72 -4.05
CA TYR A 32 -10.97 -11.15 -3.73
C TYR A 32 -12.13 -11.86 -4.45
N THR A 33 -13.33 -11.27 -4.41
CA THR A 33 -14.54 -11.87 -4.98
C THR A 33 -14.47 -11.97 -6.50
N SER A 34 -13.82 -10.99 -7.15
CA SER A 34 -13.65 -10.98 -8.60
C SER A 34 -12.74 -12.10 -9.12
N PHE A 35 -11.82 -12.60 -8.28
CA PHE A 35 -10.94 -13.72 -8.60
C PHE A 35 -11.49 -15.10 -8.18
N LEU A 36 -12.68 -15.17 -7.57
CA LEU A 36 -13.29 -16.44 -7.19
C LEU A 36 -13.74 -17.27 -8.42
N PRO A 37 -13.78 -18.61 -8.31
CA PRO A 37 -14.33 -19.47 -9.36
C PRO A 37 -15.81 -19.15 -9.66
N TRP A 38 -16.28 -19.62 -10.82
CA TRP A 38 -17.65 -19.45 -11.28
C TRP A 38 -18.70 -19.77 -10.18
N PRO A 39 -19.78 -18.97 -10.05
CA PRO A 39 -20.24 -17.91 -10.96
C PRO A 39 -19.57 -16.54 -10.79
N ASN A 40 -18.66 -16.38 -9.82
CA ASN A 40 -18.11 -15.08 -9.41
C ASN A 40 -16.89 -14.64 -10.22
N LYS A 41 -16.44 -15.45 -11.20
CA LYS A 41 -15.26 -15.12 -12.00
C LYS A 41 -15.58 -14.00 -12.98
N GLU A 42 -15.32 -12.77 -12.56
CA GLU A 42 -15.16 -11.65 -13.47
C GLU A 42 -13.78 -11.76 -14.13
N TRP A 43 -13.70 -11.46 -15.42
CA TRP A 43 -12.41 -11.43 -16.11
C TRP A 43 -11.68 -10.14 -15.70
N ILE A 44 -11.11 -10.12 -14.50
CA ILE A 44 -10.20 -9.05 -14.10
C ILE A 44 -8.84 -9.33 -14.74
N GLU A 45 -8.47 -8.42 -15.64
CA GLU A 45 -7.19 -8.42 -16.35
C GLU A 45 -6.16 -7.49 -15.69
N ASP A 46 -6.51 -6.79 -14.59
CA ASP A 46 -5.58 -5.89 -13.93
C ASP A 46 -4.47 -6.70 -13.22
N PRO A 47 -3.22 -6.63 -13.70
CA PRO A 47 -2.11 -7.38 -13.10
C PRO A 47 -1.80 -6.92 -11.68
N THR A 48 -2.14 -5.68 -11.32
CA THR A 48 -1.94 -5.12 -9.98
C THR A 48 -2.93 -5.72 -8.99
N GLU A 49 -4.21 -5.81 -9.37
CA GLU A 49 -5.23 -6.45 -8.53
C GLU A 49 -4.99 -7.95 -8.38
N LEU A 50 -4.50 -8.62 -9.43
CA LEU A 50 -4.05 -10.00 -9.34
C LEU A 50 -2.87 -10.14 -8.35
N TYR A 51 -1.89 -9.24 -8.42
CA TYR A 51 -0.77 -9.24 -7.48
C TYR A 51 -1.24 -9.05 -6.04
N ILE A 52 -2.17 -8.11 -5.82
CA ILE A 52 -2.79 -7.87 -4.52
C ILE A 52 -3.49 -9.13 -4.01
N ASN A 53 -4.33 -9.76 -4.83
CA ASN A 53 -5.04 -10.98 -4.47
C ASN A 53 -4.08 -12.11 -4.05
N ASP A 54 -3.05 -12.34 -4.86
CA ASP A 54 -2.18 -13.50 -4.68
C ASP A 54 -1.15 -13.29 -3.56
N ASN A 55 -0.69 -12.06 -3.35
CA ASN A 55 0.46 -11.79 -2.48
C ASN A 55 0.08 -11.04 -1.20
N ILE A 56 -0.98 -10.24 -1.19
CA ILE A 56 -1.30 -9.30 -0.11
C ILE A 56 -2.55 -9.71 0.67
N LEU A 57 -3.59 -10.18 0.00
CA LEU A 57 -4.84 -10.55 0.66
C LEU A 57 -4.71 -11.86 1.47
N ASP A 58 -5.45 -11.93 2.58
CA ASP A 58 -5.75 -13.17 3.29
C ASP A 58 -7.28 -13.37 3.29
N GLY A 59 -7.77 -14.13 2.32
CA GLY A 59 -9.20 -14.14 1.98
C GLY A 59 -9.63 -12.79 1.42
N SER A 60 -10.77 -12.26 1.90
CA SER A 60 -11.31 -10.96 1.48
C SER A 60 -10.79 -9.76 2.28
N SER A 61 -9.63 -9.90 2.94
CA SER A 61 -9.07 -8.84 3.77
C SER A 61 -7.61 -8.59 3.46
N PHE A 62 -7.21 -7.32 3.49
CA PHE A 62 -5.82 -6.91 3.40
C PHE A 62 -5.04 -7.43 4.61
N SER A 63 -3.93 -8.13 4.37
CA SER A 63 -3.06 -8.64 5.42
C SER A 63 -1.75 -7.85 5.47
N GLU A 64 -1.58 -7.06 6.53
CA GLU A 64 -0.35 -6.30 6.78
C GLU A 64 0.89 -7.20 6.80
N ASN A 65 0.77 -8.40 7.38
CA ASN A 65 1.87 -9.37 7.42
C ASN A 65 2.30 -9.80 6.01
N ARG A 66 1.33 -10.10 5.15
CA ARG A 66 1.59 -10.50 3.76
C ARG A 66 2.12 -9.33 2.94
N PHE A 67 1.55 -8.15 3.11
CA PHE A 67 2.05 -6.92 2.50
C PHE A 67 3.52 -6.65 2.87
N CYS A 68 3.87 -6.70 4.16
CA CYS A 68 5.23 -6.48 4.61
C CYS A 68 6.21 -7.51 4.03
N LYS A 69 5.83 -8.80 3.97
CA LYS A 69 6.61 -9.84 3.29
C LYS A 69 6.75 -9.59 1.79
N ALA A 70 5.70 -9.11 1.12
CA ALA A 70 5.77 -8.73 -0.28
C ALA A 70 6.79 -7.60 -0.50
N MET A 71 6.83 -6.58 0.37
CA MET A 71 7.79 -5.48 0.28
C MET A 71 9.26 -5.92 0.29
N GLU A 72 9.58 -7.03 0.96
CA GLU A 72 10.93 -7.60 1.01
C GLU A 72 11.40 -8.13 -0.36
N THR A 73 10.48 -8.67 -1.17
CA THR A 73 10.82 -9.42 -2.40
C THR A 73 10.30 -8.76 -3.69
N ILE A 74 9.36 -7.84 -3.59
CA ILE A 74 8.76 -7.13 -4.72
C ILE A 74 9.83 -6.37 -5.52
N ASP A 75 9.80 -6.54 -6.83
CA ASP A 75 10.65 -5.80 -7.75
C ASP A 75 10.17 -4.35 -7.87
N LYS A 76 11.06 -3.51 -8.41
CA LYS A 76 10.81 -2.07 -8.47
C LYS A 76 9.62 -1.70 -9.36
N GLY A 77 9.41 -2.40 -10.47
CA GLY A 77 8.34 -2.09 -11.42
C GLY A 77 6.98 -2.38 -10.79
N THR A 78 6.82 -3.59 -10.26
CA THR A 78 5.59 -4.00 -9.58
C THR A 78 5.29 -3.12 -8.36
N LEU A 79 6.32 -2.73 -7.60
CA LEU A 79 6.12 -1.82 -6.46
C LEU A 79 5.63 -0.44 -6.90
N TRP A 80 6.15 0.09 -8.01
CA TRP A 80 5.67 1.37 -8.54
C TRP A 80 4.19 1.28 -8.93
N GLU A 81 3.82 0.27 -9.72
CA GLU A 81 2.43 0.06 -10.17
C GLU A 81 1.48 -0.13 -8.99
N LEU A 82 1.86 -0.91 -7.98
CA LEU A 82 1.09 -1.12 -6.76
C LEU A 82 0.83 0.18 -5.99
N LEU A 83 1.85 1.02 -5.82
CA LEU A 83 1.72 2.26 -5.06
C LEU A 83 0.91 3.32 -5.82
N THR A 84 1.12 3.45 -7.13
CA THR A 84 0.28 4.30 -8.00
C THR A 84 -1.16 3.81 -8.04
N TYR A 85 -1.40 2.49 -7.97
CA TYR A 85 -2.75 1.95 -7.86
C TYR A 85 -3.45 2.42 -6.59
N PHE A 86 -2.76 2.45 -5.44
CA PHE A 86 -3.34 2.99 -4.20
C PHE A 86 -3.70 4.48 -4.31
N ASP A 87 -2.85 5.30 -4.94
CA ASP A 87 -3.16 6.71 -5.20
C ASP A 87 -4.47 6.85 -6.02
N ASN A 88 -4.63 6.03 -7.05
CA ASN A 88 -5.83 6.03 -7.90
C ASN A 88 -7.10 5.54 -7.18
N ARG A 89 -6.96 4.86 -6.04
CA ARG A 89 -8.06 4.35 -5.20
C ARG A 89 -8.32 5.22 -3.98
N ASP A 90 -7.89 6.49 -4.01
CA ASP A 90 -8.08 7.47 -2.92
C ASP A 90 -7.35 7.04 -1.61
N MET A 91 -6.28 6.26 -1.75
CA MET A 91 -5.43 5.80 -0.65
C MET A 91 -4.03 6.41 -0.76
N SER A 92 -3.97 7.73 -0.91
CA SER A 92 -2.70 8.45 -1.02
C SER A 92 -1.83 8.27 0.24
N ILE A 93 -0.50 8.39 0.10
CA ILE A 93 0.42 8.16 1.25
C ILE A 93 0.09 9.05 2.45
N SER A 94 -0.36 10.28 2.21
CA SER A 94 -0.76 11.19 3.29
C SER A 94 -1.97 10.67 4.07
N ARG A 95 -2.98 10.13 3.37
CA ARG A 95 -4.15 9.52 4.00
C ARG A 95 -3.79 8.22 4.70
N VAL A 96 -2.99 7.38 4.06
CA VAL A 96 -2.48 6.12 4.64
C VAL A 96 -1.72 6.41 5.93
N TYR A 97 -0.84 7.41 5.94
CA TYR A 97 -0.11 7.80 7.14
C TYR A 97 -1.05 8.25 8.28
N ILE A 98 -2.06 9.07 7.98
CA ILE A 98 -3.07 9.48 8.98
C ILE A 98 -3.81 8.27 9.55
N GLU A 99 -4.29 7.37 8.69
CA GLU A 99 -5.05 6.18 9.11
C GLU A 99 -4.19 5.12 9.80
N SER A 100 -2.87 5.15 9.59
CA SER A 100 -1.94 4.29 10.31
C SER A 100 -1.89 4.59 11.81
N CYS A 101 -2.40 5.76 12.23
CA CYS A 101 -2.39 6.24 13.61
C CYS A 101 -1.00 6.28 14.25
N LEU A 102 0.06 6.28 13.44
CA LEU A 102 1.43 6.43 13.93
C LEU A 102 1.66 7.85 14.41
N VAL A 103 2.41 7.97 15.51
CA VAL A 103 3.04 9.23 15.89
C VAL A 103 4.52 9.20 15.49
N PRO A 104 5.17 10.36 15.24
CA PRO A 104 6.57 10.39 14.82
C PRO A 104 7.54 9.67 15.76
N SER A 105 7.20 9.53 17.04
CA SER A 105 8.00 8.77 18.01
C SER A 105 7.99 7.26 17.79
N ASP A 106 7.00 6.72 17.07
CA ASP A 106 6.91 5.30 16.72
C ASP A 106 7.87 4.93 15.59
N LEU A 107 8.33 5.92 14.83
CA LEU A 107 9.27 5.75 13.73
C LEU A 107 10.73 5.88 14.20
N PRO A 108 11.64 5.06 13.63
CA PRO A 108 13.07 5.31 13.70
C PRO A 108 13.43 6.72 13.22
N GLU A 109 14.46 7.33 13.82
CA GLU A 109 14.88 8.70 13.52
C GLU A 109 15.14 8.94 12.03
N GLU A 110 15.76 7.96 11.37
CA GLU A 110 16.07 7.95 9.93
C GLU A 110 14.81 8.11 9.04
N LEU A 111 13.66 7.62 9.51
CA LEU A 111 12.40 7.58 8.76
C LEU A 111 11.47 8.75 9.08
N ARG A 112 11.71 9.48 10.18
CA ARG A 112 10.86 10.61 10.61
C ARG A 112 10.77 11.71 9.55
N LYS A 113 11.83 11.91 8.76
CA LYS A 113 11.84 12.85 7.64
C LYS A 113 10.67 12.65 6.67
N PHE A 114 10.23 11.41 6.45
CA PHE A 114 9.11 11.13 5.55
C PHE A 114 7.77 11.51 6.17
N ALA A 115 7.58 11.22 7.46
CA ALA A 115 6.41 11.67 8.20
C ALA A 115 6.33 13.21 8.25
N GLU A 116 7.45 13.88 8.51
CA GLU A 116 7.54 15.34 8.50
C GLU A 116 7.17 15.93 7.13
N SER A 117 7.69 15.40 6.03
CA SER A 117 7.33 15.88 4.69
C SER A 117 5.85 15.65 4.35
N ILE A 118 5.21 14.61 4.89
CA ILE A 118 3.75 14.43 4.78
C ILE A 118 3.01 15.49 5.61
N ASP A 119 3.41 15.70 6.87
CA ASP A 119 2.80 16.67 7.79
C ASP A 119 2.89 18.12 7.25
N TYR A 120 4.03 18.47 6.64
CA TYR A 120 4.24 19.75 5.97
C TYR A 120 3.58 19.84 4.58
N LYS A 121 2.89 18.78 4.13
CA LYS A 121 2.20 18.68 2.84
C LYS A 121 3.11 18.83 1.63
N GLU A 122 4.38 18.46 1.77
CA GLU A 122 5.34 18.39 0.67
C GLU A 122 5.11 17.13 -0.16
N ILE A 123 4.61 16.07 0.47
CA ILE A 123 4.27 14.78 -0.15
C ILE A 123 2.79 14.52 0.08
N HIS A 124 2.03 14.26 -0.99
CA HIS A 124 0.62 13.92 -0.87
C HIS A 124 0.31 12.50 -1.35
N THR A 125 0.92 12.08 -2.46
CA THR A 125 0.73 10.78 -3.13
C THR A 125 1.94 9.85 -2.93
N PHE A 126 1.76 8.56 -3.19
CA PHE A 126 2.91 7.65 -3.28
C PHE A 126 3.80 7.96 -4.47
N GLU A 127 3.24 8.47 -5.58
CA GLU A 127 4.05 8.98 -6.70
C GLU A 127 5.02 10.08 -6.24
N ASP A 128 4.53 11.11 -5.52
CA ASP A 128 5.37 12.18 -4.93
C ASP A 128 6.48 11.58 -4.05
N PHE A 129 6.09 10.61 -3.21
CA PHE A 129 7.00 9.92 -2.29
C PHE A 129 8.09 9.13 -3.03
N LEU A 130 7.77 8.51 -4.17
CA LEU A 130 8.71 7.72 -4.95
C LEU A 130 9.72 8.59 -5.70
N GLU A 131 9.35 9.82 -6.08
CA GLU A 131 10.19 10.77 -6.81
C GLU A 131 11.22 11.52 -5.94
N LEU A 132 11.04 11.53 -4.61
CA LEU A 132 12.01 12.07 -3.63
C LEU A 132 13.42 11.46 -3.72
#